data_AF-A0A1V6LYQ3-F1
#
_entry.id   AF-A0A1V6LYQ3-F1
#
_cell.length_a   1.000
_cell.length_b   1.000
_cell.length_c   1.000
_cell.angle_alpha   90.00
_cell.angle_beta   90.00
_cell.angle_gamma   90.00
#
_symmetry.space_group_name_H-M   'P 1'
#
loop_
_entity.id
_entity.type
_entity.pdbx_description
1 polymer ?
#
loop_
_entity_poly.entity_id
_entity_poly.type
_entity_poly.pdbx_seq_one_letter_code
_entity_poly.pdbx_strand_id
1 'polypeptide(L)' 'MGNGRFEFWEKTNMPKMIKGEYYLIQKTNYIHANPVRKQYVKSPEDWVWSSANAEGKINIDSVI' A
#
# COMPACT_ATOMS: atom_id res chain seq x y z
N MET A 1 -9.01 27.06 0.36
CA MET A 1 -9.23 25.65 0.74
C MET A 1 -10.72 25.37 0.60
N GLY A 2 -11.11 24.28 -0.04
CA GLY A 2 -12.52 23.93 -0.20
C GLY A 2 -13.13 23.52 1.14
N ASN A 3 -14.45 23.53 1.20
CA ASN A 3 -15.23 23.10 2.37
C ASN A 3 -15.42 21.57 2.42
N GLY A 4 -14.60 20.80 1.68
CA GLY A 4 -14.67 19.34 1.62
C GLY A 4 -15.87 18.77 0.86
N ARG A 5 -16.79 19.59 0.33
CA ARG A 5 -18.02 19.10 -0.32
C ARG A 5 -17.78 18.41 -1.67
N PHE A 6 -16.68 18.70 -2.34
CA PHE A 6 -16.32 18.16 -3.65
C PHE A 6 -14.85 17.71 -3.72
N GLU A 7 -14.18 17.62 -2.57
CA GLU A 7 -12.78 17.17 -2.51
C GLU A 7 -12.75 15.65 -2.47
N PHE A 8 -12.06 15.02 -3.43
CA PHE A 8 -11.91 13.58 -3.47
C PHE A 8 -10.84 13.08 -2.47
N TRP A 9 -9.77 13.85 -2.30
CA TRP A 9 -8.64 13.49 -1.44
C TRP A 9 -8.81 14.03 -0.01
N GLU A 10 -8.38 13.24 0.96
CA GLU A 10 -8.25 13.72 2.34
C GLU A 10 -7.15 14.81 2.44
N LYS A 11 -7.27 15.65 3.47
CA LYS A 11 -6.36 16.80 3.68
C LYS A 11 -4.92 16.43 4.00
N THR A 12 -4.65 15.17 4.36
CA THR A 12 -3.31 14.69 4.74
C THR A 12 -3.04 13.33 4.12
N ASN A 13 -1.78 13.09 3.76
CA ASN A 13 -1.25 11.82 3.28
C ASN A 13 -0.46 11.06 4.36
N MET A 14 -0.39 11.57 5.60
CA MET A 14 0.27 10.94 6.76
C MET A 14 1.66 10.34 6.48
N PRO A 15 2.64 11.11 5.97
CA PRO A 15 3.93 10.57 5.57
C PRO A 15 4.72 10.05 6.78
N LYS A 16 5.52 9.00 6.56
CA LYS A 16 6.42 8.44 7.57
C LYS A 16 7.82 8.32 6.99
N MET A 17 8.79 8.96 7.64
CA MET A 17 10.19 8.85 7.29
C MET A 17 10.70 7.45 7.63
N ILE A 18 11.37 6.79 6.68
CA ILE A 18 12.02 5.50 6.90
C ILE A 18 13.27 5.76 7.76
N LYS A 19 13.29 5.18 8.96
CA LYS A 19 14.37 5.37 9.95
C LYS A 19 15.46 4.29 9.89
N GLY A 20 15.29 3.32 8.99
CA GLY A 20 16.19 2.17 8.84
C GLY A 20 15.47 0.97 8.24
N GLU A 21 16.23 -0.09 7.96
CA GLU A 21 15.76 -1.30 7.29
C GLU A 21 14.63 -2.00 8.03
N TYR A 22 14.74 -2.15 9.35
CA TYR A 22 13.68 -2.74 10.16
C TYR A 22 12.34 -1.99 10.00
N TYR A 23 12.37 -0.66 9.98
CA TYR A 23 11.16 0.15 9.79
C TYR A 23 10.58 -0.04 8.38
N LEU A 24 11.43 -0.14 7.36
CA LEU A 24 11.02 -0.40 6.00
C LEU A 24 10.31 -1.76 5.90
N ILE A 25 10.95 -2.84 6.34
CA ILE A 25 10.39 -4.20 6.30
C ILE A 25 9.07 -4.25 7.09
N GLN A 26 9.02 -3.64 8.26
CA GLN A 26 7.80 -3.58 9.08
C GLN A 26 6.64 -2.90 8.33
N LYS A 27 6.91 -1.80 7.62
CA LYS A 27 5.88 -1.09 6.84
C LYS A 27 5.49 -1.83 5.57
N THR A 28 6.44 -2.45 4.88
CA THR A 28 6.16 -3.30 3.72
C THR A 28 5.21 -4.44 4.10
N ASN A 29 5.52 -5.18 5.18
CA ASN A 29 4.66 -6.25 5.68
C ASN A 29 3.26 -5.74 6.08
N TYR A 30 3.18 -4.57 6.71
CA TYR A 30 1.90 -3.94 7.03
C TYR A 30 1.09 -3.61 5.77
N ILE A 31 1.73 -3.03 4.75
CA ILE A 31 1.08 -2.67 3.48
C ILE A 31 0.57 -3.91 2.77
N HIS A 32 1.38 -4.97 2.67
CA HIS A 32 0.99 -6.25 2.06
C HIS A 32 -0.17 -6.91 2.80
N ALA A 33 -0.23 -6.80 4.13
CA ALA A 33 -1.32 -7.37 4.93
C ALA A 33 -2.62 -6.53 4.90
N ASN A 34 -2.61 -5.29 4.42
CA ASN A 34 -3.79 -4.40 4.48
C ASN A 34 -5.05 -4.99 3.81
N PRO A 35 -4.98 -5.58 2.61
CA PRO A 35 -6.15 -6.20 1.97
C PRO A 35 -6.78 -7.32 2.81
N VAL A 36 -5.97 -8.13 3.48
CA VAL A 36 -6.42 -9.19 4.39
C VAL A 36 -7.03 -8.61 5.66
N ARG A 37 -6.37 -7.62 6.28
CA ARG A 37 -6.86 -6.94 7.49
C ARG A 37 -8.19 -6.22 7.25
N LYS A 38 -8.45 -5.79 6.01
CA LYS A 38 -9.70 -5.20 5.56
C LYS A 38 -10.73 -6.23 5.06
N GLN A 39 -10.39 -7.51 5.10
CA GLN A 39 -11.25 -8.64 4.70
C GLN A 39 -11.66 -8.62 3.22
N TYR A 40 -10.84 -8.01 2.36
CA TYR A 40 -11.10 -8.01 0.91
C TYR A 40 -10.65 -9.31 0.24
N VAL A 41 -9.62 -9.95 0.80
CA VAL A 41 -9.01 -11.19 0.30
C VAL A 41 -8.58 -12.08 1.47
N LYS A 42 -8.29 -13.36 1.19
CA LYS A 42 -7.88 -14.34 2.21
C LYS A 42 -6.37 -14.33 2.46
N SER A 43 -5.56 -14.08 1.43
CA SER A 43 -4.11 -13.91 1.58
C SER A 43 -3.61 -12.63 0.89
N PRO A 44 -2.41 -12.12 1.24
CA PRO A 44 -1.83 -10.93 0.61
C PRO A 44 -1.63 -11.04 -0.90
N GLU A 45 -1.28 -12.24 -1.39
CA GLU A 45 -0.95 -12.54 -2.78
C GLU A 45 -2.19 -12.50 -3.68
N ASP A 46 -3.39 -12.72 -3.12
CA ASP A 46 -4.65 -12.59 -3.84
C ASP A 46 -4.93 -11.15 -4.33
N TRP A 47 -4.23 -10.13 -3.79
CA TRP A 47 -4.43 -8.74 -4.17
C TRP A 47 -3.65 -8.35 -5.43
N VAL A 48 -4.33 -8.38 -6.58
CA VAL A 48 -3.78 -8.10 -7.93
C VAL A 48 -3.03 -6.76 -8.06
N TRP A 49 -3.35 -5.78 -7.21
CA TRP A 49 -2.77 -4.45 -7.22
C TRP A 49 -1.74 -4.23 -6.10
N SER A 50 -1.10 -5.30 -5.63
CA SER A 50 -0.04 -5.25 -4.61
C SER A 50 1.22 -5.92 -5.16
N SER A 51 2.38 -5.43 -4.78
CA SER A 51 3.66 -6.11 -5.03
C SER A 51 3.82 -7.41 -4.26
N ALA A 52 2.90 -7.73 -3.34
CA ALA A 52 2.79 -9.05 -2.72
C ALA A 52 2.35 -10.12 -3.74
N ASN A 53 1.67 -9.73 -4.83
CA ASN A 53 1.29 -10.63 -5.89
C ASN A 53 2.36 -10.62 -6.99
N ALA A 54 3.16 -11.70 -7.06
CA ALA A 54 4.19 -11.85 -8.09
C ALA A 54 3.63 -12.00 -9.52
N GLU A 55 2.37 -12.44 -9.64
CA GLU A 55 1.61 -12.54 -10.91
C GLU A 55 0.69 -11.32 -11.10
N GLY A 56 0.84 -10.30 -10.26
CA GLY A 56 -0.01 -9.12 -10.24
C GLY A 56 0.17 -8.24 -11.47
N LYS A 57 -0.69 -7.23 -11.61
CA LYS A 57 -0.64 -6.30 -12.75
C LYS A 57 0.51 -5.27 -12.66
N ILE A 58 1.27 -5.31 -11.57
CA ILE A 58 2.37 -4.37 -11.34
C ILE A 58 3.62 -4.96 -11.97
N ASN A 59 4.11 -4.33 -13.04
CA ASN A 59 5.39 -4.70 -13.65
C ASN A 59 6.54 -4.21 -12.76
N ILE A 60 7.23 -5.13 -12.10
CA ILE A 60 8.36 -4.83 -11.19
C ILE A 60 9.70 -4.75 -11.95
N ASP A 61 9.74 -5.23 -13.18
CA ASP A 61 10.96 -5.32 -14.00
C ASP A 61 11.45 -3.98 -14.57
N SER A 62 10.65 -2.92 -14.47
CA SER A 62 10.94 -1.62 -15.12
C SER A 62 11.87 -0.69 -14.33
N VAL A 63 12.43 -1.12 -13.19
CA VAL A 63 13.19 -0.26 -12.28
C VAL A 63 14.64 -0.75 -12.05
N ILE A 64 15.13 -1.70 -12.86
CA ILE A 64 16.54 -2.12 -12.84
C ILE A 64 17.21 -1.78 -14.17
#